data_AF-A0A7Y0WQR8-F1
#
_entry.id   AF-A0A7Y0WQR8-F1
#
_cell.length_a   1.000
_cell.length_b   1.000
_cell.length_c   1.000
_cell.angle_alpha   90.00
_cell.angle_beta   90.00
_cell.angle_gamma   90.00
#
_symmetry.space_group_name_H-M   'P 1'
#
loop_
_entity.id
_entity.type
_entity.pdbx_description
1 polymer ?
#
loop_
_entity_poly.entity_id
_entity_poly.type
_entity_poly.pdbx_seq_one_letter_code
_entity_poly.pdbx_strand_id
1 'polypeptide(L)'
;MQAMRGWAARYASCLGLLGAFGAAQPALAGDYDGSPQVAEFVGEMTRDYGFAGEQLMGVFREAQRKQAILDAISRPAERVKQWKDYRPMFLTDARVARGVDFWRQHEAVLARAEQEYGVPAQVIVSIIGVETFYGRNTGSYRVIDALSTLGFDYPPRAEFFRKELREFLLLAREEQVDPLTLKGSYAGAMGLPQFMPSSFRAYAVDFDGDGHINIWSNPDDAIGSVASYFKRHGWVAGEPVVIRADVTGDRADEGLTQGIEPVKTVGELRALGWSSHDALRDDMPVTAFRLEGADGPEYWMGLKNFYAITRYNRSVMYAMAVHQLSDMLVQARGVK
;
A
#
# COMPACT_ATOMS: atom_id res chain seq x y z
N MET A 1 -73.29 40.61 27.83
CA MET A 1 -72.73 39.38 28.44
C MET A 1 -71.26 39.63 28.72
N GLN A 2 -70.88 39.40 29.99
CA GLN A 2 -69.55 39.09 30.56
C GLN A 2 -68.30 39.22 29.67
N ALA A 3 -67.12 39.64 30.11
CA ALA A 3 -66.58 40.14 31.37
C ALA A 3 -65.06 40.26 31.13
N MET A 4 -64.42 41.26 31.76
CA MET A 4 -63.05 41.22 32.31
C MET A 4 -61.85 41.11 31.35
N ARG A 5 -60.65 41.64 31.61
CA ARG A 5 -60.05 42.65 32.52
C ARG A 5 -58.53 42.57 32.21
N GLY A 6 -57.80 43.67 32.48
CA GLY A 6 -56.40 43.63 32.90
C GLY A 6 -55.40 44.14 31.84
N TRP A 7 -54.88 45.36 31.91
CA TRP A 7 -53.88 45.95 32.84
C TRP A 7 -52.41 45.71 32.46
N ALA A 8 -51.80 46.82 32.04
CA ALA A 8 -50.64 47.48 32.68
C ALA A 8 -49.19 47.15 32.27
N ALA A 9 -48.47 48.25 31.99
CA ALA A 9 -47.16 48.66 32.53
C ALA A 9 -45.86 48.48 31.71
N ARG A 10 -45.39 49.65 31.21
CA ARG A 10 -44.11 50.37 31.49
C ARG A 10 -42.73 49.69 31.35
N TYR A 11 -41.81 50.50 30.80
CA TYR A 11 -40.39 50.81 31.15
C TYR A 11 -39.50 50.74 29.88
N ALA A 12 -39.02 51.85 29.31
CA ALA A 12 -38.01 52.83 29.77
C ALA A 12 -36.56 52.31 29.74
N SER A 13 -35.75 53.06 29.01
CA SER A 13 -34.39 52.84 28.55
C SER A 13 -33.34 52.85 29.67
N CYS A 14 -32.29 52.04 29.52
CA CYS A 14 -30.99 52.23 30.18
C CYS A 14 -29.84 51.95 29.19
N LEU A 15 -28.95 52.93 29.06
CA LEU A 15 -27.64 52.83 28.41
C LEU A 15 -26.70 51.92 29.23
N GLY A 16 -25.93 51.07 28.55
CA GLY A 16 -24.89 50.24 29.15
C GLY A 16 -23.63 50.21 28.28
N LEU A 17 -22.49 50.53 28.90
CA LEU A 17 -21.13 50.55 28.35
C LEU A 17 -20.74 49.26 27.60
N LEU A 18 -20.27 49.41 26.36
CA LEU A 18 -19.58 48.34 25.61
C LEU A 18 -18.09 48.32 25.99
N GLY A 19 -17.74 47.47 26.95
CA GLY A 19 -16.37 47.08 27.21
C GLY A 19 -15.86 46.13 26.12
N ALA A 20 -14.75 46.48 25.48
CA ALA A 20 -14.05 45.62 24.54
C ALA A 20 -13.41 44.44 25.29
N PHE A 21 -14.12 43.32 25.37
CA PHE A 21 -13.51 42.03 25.68
C PHE A 21 -12.79 41.53 24.43
N GLY A 22 -11.47 41.65 24.40
CA GLY A 22 -10.64 40.90 23.46
C GLY A 22 -10.85 39.42 23.74
N ALA A 23 -11.60 38.74 22.86
CA ALA A 23 -11.70 37.31 22.87
C ALA A 23 -10.34 36.74 22.45
N ALA A 24 -9.51 36.36 23.43
CA ALA A 24 -8.40 35.46 23.16
C ALA A 24 -9.02 34.14 22.67
N GLN A 25 -8.90 33.87 21.38
CA GLN A 25 -9.24 32.55 20.85
C GLN A 25 -8.29 31.55 21.54
N PRO A 26 -8.81 30.47 22.16
CA PRO A 26 -7.94 29.42 22.65
C PRO A 26 -7.18 28.86 21.44
N ALA A 27 -5.85 28.96 21.48
CA ALA A 27 -5.02 28.21 20.56
C ALA A 27 -5.35 26.73 20.78
N LEU A 28 -6.03 26.11 19.82
CA LEU A 28 -6.26 24.67 19.85
C LEU A 28 -4.88 24.02 19.77
N ALA A 29 -4.45 23.39 20.86
CA ALA A 29 -3.27 22.56 20.86
C ALA A 29 -3.46 21.45 19.80
N GLY A 30 -2.44 21.22 18.96
CA GLY A 30 -2.46 20.13 18.00
C GLY A 30 -2.57 18.78 18.72
N ASP A 31 -3.13 17.76 18.06
CA ASP A 31 -3.40 16.44 18.69
C ASP A 31 -2.13 15.80 19.31
N TYR A 32 -0.95 16.15 18.80
CA TYR A 32 0.36 15.66 19.24
C TYR A 32 1.17 16.69 20.03
N ASP A 33 0.64 17.90 20.26
CA ASP A 33 1.33 18.95 21.00
C ASP A 33 1.48 18.54 22.47
N GLY A 34 2.71 18.66 23.00
CA GLY A 34 3.05 18.22 24.36
C GLY A 34 3.06 16.71 24.60
N SER A 35 2.94 15.86 23.56
CA SER A 35 3.01 14.40 23.72
C SER A 35 4.44 13.93 24.10
N PRO A 36 4.62 13.20 25.21
CA PRO A 36 5.93 12.67 25.61
C PRO A 36 6.55 11.73 24.57
N GLN A 37 5.72 10.91 23.92
CA GLN A 37 6.18 9.98 22.88
C GLN A 37 6.68 10.71 21.63
N VAL A 38 6.05 11.84 21.29
CA VAL A 38 6.46 12.68 20.16
C VAL A 38 7.75 13.42 20.51
N ALA A 39 7.88 13.93 21.73
CA ALA A 39 9.11 14.55 22.21
C ALA A 39 10.29 13.57 22.20
N GLU A 40 10.07 12.32 22.63
CA GLU A 40 11.08 11.26 22.56
C GLU A 40 11.48 10.95 21.11
N PHE A 41 10.50 10.77 20.22
CA PHE A 41 10.75 10.54 18.80
C PHE A 41 11.52 11.70 18.15
N VAL A 42 11.18 12.95 18.46
CA VAL A 42 11.93 14.11 17.95
C VAL A 42 13.33 14.21 18.57
N GLY A 43 13.50 13.77 19.81
CA GLY A 43 14.82 13.57 20.41
C GLY A 43 15.67 12.58 19.62
N GLU A 44 15.12 11.43 19.23
CA GLU A 44 15.76 10.46 18.33
C GLU A 44 16.10 11.10 16.98
N MET A 45 15.14 11.74 16.32
CA MET A 45 15.34 12.37 15.00
C MET A 45 16.41 13.47 15.02
N THR A 46 16.52 14.22 16.11
CA THR A 46 17.53 15.26 16.29
C THR A 46 18.91 14.64 16.52
N ARG A 47 19.01 13.68 17.45
CA ARG A 47 20.27 13.06 17.87
C ARG A 47 20.88 12.19 16.77
N ASP A 48 20.06 11.37 16.13
CA ASP A 48 20.54 10.26 15.29
C ASP A 48 20.49 10.62 13.79
N TYR A 49 19.64 11.59 13.41
CA TYR A 49 19.41 11.96 12.00
C TYR A 49 19.57 13.46 11.70
N GLY A 50 19.97 14.27 12.70
CA GLY A 50 20.33 15.68 12.53
C GLY A 50 19.17 16.60 12.13
N PHE A 51 17.93 16.28 12.52
CA PHE A 51 16.81 17.20 12.35
C PHE A 51 16.88 18.36 13.35
N ALA A 52 16.38 19.54 12.95
CA ALA A 52 16.17 20.64 13.89
C ALA A 52 14.89 20.37 14.69
N GLY A 53 15.04 20.15 16.00
CA GLY A 53 13.92 19.77 16.89
C GLY A 53 12.74 20.74 16.84
N GLU A 54 12.98 22.06 16.82
CA GLU A 54 11.92 23.07 16.75
C GLU A 54 11.12 23.00 15.45
N GLN A 55 11.80 22.81 14.31
CA GLN A 55 11.14 22.67 13.01
C GLN A 55 10.29 21.40 12.97
N LEU A 56 10.85 20.28 13.44
CA LEU A 56 10.14 19.01 13.44
C LEU A 56 8.93 19.04 14.39
N MET A 57 9.04 19.74 15.52
CA MET A 57 7.91 19.96 16.42
C MET A 57 6.84 20.86 15.79
N GLY A 58 7.22 21.78 14.90
CA GLY A 58 6.28 22.49 14.02
C GLY A 58 5.44 21.53 13.18
N VAL A 59 6.07 20.57 12.52
CA VAL A 59 5.37 19.55 11.71
C VAL A 59 4.38 18.73 12.57
N PHE A 60 4.79 18.29 13.76
CA PHE A 60 3.92 17.50 14.64
C PHE A 60 2.76 18.29 15.26
N ARG A 61 2.90 19.63 15.44
CA ARG A 61 1.76 20.48 15.83
C ARG A 61 0.66 20.51 14.75
N GLU A 62 1.04 20.32 13.49
CA GLU A 62 0.09 20.28 12.37
C GLU A 62 -0.39 18.87 12.02
N ALA A 63 0.29 17.83 12.50
CA ALA A 63 -0.13 16.45 12.34
C ALA A 63 -1.43 16.20 13.13
N GLN A 64 -2.36 15.47 12.52
CA GLN A 64 -3.69 15.24 13.08
C GLN A 64 -3.91 13.75 13.33
N ARG A 65 -4.42 13.42 14.52
CA ARG A 65 -4.83 12.07 14.86
C ARG A 65 -6.10 11.71 14.09
N LYS A 66 -6.07 10.59 13.36
CA LYS A 66 -7.21 10.15 12.54
C LYS A 66 -7.90 8.94 13.13
N GLN A 67 -9.03 9.14 13.81
CA GLN A 67 -9.82 8.04 14.38
C GLN A 67 -10.19 6.98 13.33
N ALA A 68 -10.58 7.40 12.12
CA ALA A 68 -10.91 6.49 11.03
C ALA A 68 -9.76 5.54 10.63
N ILE A 69 -8.50 5.95 10.82
CA ILE A 69 -7.33 5.10 10.58
C ILE A 69 -7.23 4.01 11.65
N LEU A 70 -7.41 4.37 12.92
CA LEU A 70 -7.43 3.44 14.04
C LEU A 70 -8.58 2.43 13.91
N ASP A 71 -9.75 2.91 13.51
CA ASP A 71 -10.91 2.07 13.26
C ASP A 71 -10.62 1.09 12.11
N ALA A 72 -10.02 1.56 11.02
CA ALA A 72 -9.69 0.73 9.86
C ALA A 72 -8.68 -0.38 10.18
N ILE A 73 -7.58 -0.05 10.90
CA ILE A 73 -6.55 -1.04 11.25
C ILE A 73 -7.01 -2.02 12.35
N SER A 74 -7.97 -1.62 13.18
CA SER A 74 -8.52 -2.45 14.26
C SER A 74 -9.68 -3.33 13.80
N ARG A 75 -10.09 -3.26 12.53
CA ARG A 75 -11.12 -4.16 12.01
C ARG A 75 -10.63 -5.59 12.16
N PRO A 76 -11.41 -6.48 12.80
CA PRO A 76 -11.07 -7.89 12.84
C PRO A 76 -10.96 -8.39 11.40
N ALA A 77 -10.09 -9.38 11.18
CA ALA A 77 -10.01 -10.04 9.89
C ALA A 77 -11.43 -10.48 9.48
N GLU A 78 -12.02 -9.83 8.48
CA GLU A 78 -13.22 -10.35 7.85
C GLU A 78 -12.94 -11.79 7.42
N ARG A 79 -13.98 -12.62 7.32
CA ARG A 79 -13.84 -13.97 6.78
C ARG A 79 -13.02 -13.87 5.49
N VAL A 80 -11.83 -14.48 5.47
CA VAL A 80 -10.91 -14.42 4.35
C VAL A 80 -11.71 -14.82 3.10
N LYS A 81 -11.81 -13.89 2.15
CA LYS A 81 -12.56 -14.11 0.92
C LYS A 81 -11.98 -15.34 0.22
N GLN A 82 -12.85 -16.19 -0.30
CA GLN A 82 -12.40 -17.27 -1.19
C GLN A 82 -11.94 -16.68 -2.52
N TRP A 83 -11.14 -17.43 -3.26
CA TRP A 83 -10.57 -16.95 -4.53
C TRP A 83 -11.66 -16.54 -5.53
N LYS A 84 -12.76 -17.29 -5.61
CA LYS A 84 -13.95 -16.96 -6.41
C LYS A 84 -14.54 -15.57 -6.12
N ASP A 85 -14.41 -15.06 -4.89
CA ASP A 85 -14.94 -13.76 -4.47
C ASP A 85 -13.87 -12.66 -4.53
N TYR A 86 -12.59 -13.02 -4.33
CA TYR A 86 -11.46 -12.08 -4.37
C TYR A 86 -11.05 -11.72 -5.80
N ARG A 87 -10.89 -12.73 -6.68
CA ARG A 87 -10.48 -12.57 -8.08
C ARG A 87 -11.28 -11.51 -8.85
N PRO A 88 -12.64 -11.51 -8.86
CA PRO A 88 -13.41 -10.54 -9.65
C PRO A 88 -13.31 -9.10 -9.14
N MET A 89 -12.74 -8.84 -7.95
CA MET A 89 -12.49 -7.47 -7.48
C MET A 89 -11.36 -6.78 -8.24
N PHE A 90 -10.43 -7.56 -8.79
CA PHE A 90 -9.24 -7.07 -9.48
C PHE A 90 -9.32 -7.32 -10.98
N LEU A 91 -9.74 -8.53 -11.38
CA LEU A 91 -9.78 -8.96 -12.78
C LEU A 91 -11.10 -8.53 -13.42
N THR A 92 -11.18 -7.25 -13.77
CA THR A 92 -12.34 -6.63 -14.41
C THR A 92 -11.98 -6.04 -15.76
N ASP A 93 -12.92 -6.04 -16.71
CA ASP A 93 -12.72 -5.45 -18.04
C ASP A 93 -12.28 -3.99 -17.96
N ALA A 94 -12.85 -3.23 -17.01
CA ALA A 94 -12.48 -1.84 -16.77
C ALA A 94 -11.01 -1.69 -16.35
N ARG A 95 -10.49 -2.61 -15.52
CA ARG A 95 -9.08 -2.56 -15.11
C ARG A 95 -8.16 -2.97 -16.25
N VAL A 96 -8.51 -4.01 -17.00
CA VAL A 96 -7.74 -4.44 -18.18
C VAL A 96 -7.67 -3.33 -19.22
N ALA A 97 -8.80 -2.72 -19.59
CA ALA A 97 -8.85 -1.63 -20.56
C ALA A 97 -7.95 -0.46 -20.15
N ARG A 98 -8.05 0.00 -18.91
CA ARG A 98 -7.19 1.08 -18.41
C ARG A 98 -5.72 0.69 -18.31
N GLY A 99 -5.41 -0.57 -18.00
CA GLY A 99 -4.04 -1.05 -17.98
C GLY A 99 -3.42 -1.09 -19.38
N VAL A 100 -4.20 -1.47 -20.39
CA VAL A 100 -3.75 -1.38 -21.80
C VAL A 100 -3.50 0.08 -22.20
N ASP A 101 -4.37 1.01 -21.79
CA ASP A 101 -4.17 2.44 -22.03
C ASP A 101 -2.92 2.99 -21.33
N PHE A 102 -2.75 2.68 -20.04
CA PHE A 102 -1.57 3.05 -19.26
C PHE A 102 -0.29 2.48 -19.90
N TRP A 103 -0.31 1.21 -20.33
CA TRP A 103 0.82 0.60 -21.01
C TRP A 103 1.15 1.32 -22.31
N ARG A 104 0.15 1.59 -23.16
CA ARG A 104 0.36 2.34 -24.42
C ARG A 104 0.93 3.73 -24.18
N GLN A 105 0.44 4.43 -23.16
CA GLN A 105 0.90 5.77 -22.83
C GLN A 105 2.37 5.80 -22.37
N HIS A 106 2.81 4.77 -21.64
CA HIS A 106 4.15 4.70 -21.03
C HIS A 106 5.04 3.61 -21.66
N GLU A 107 4.78 3.26 -22.93
CA GLU A 107 5.40 2.10 -23.58
C GLU A 107 6.92 2.17 -23.61
N ALA A 108 7.50 3.33 -23.95
CA ALA A 108 8.95 3.51 -24.02
C ALA A 108 9.60 3.33 -22.64
N VAL A 109 8.95 3.81 -21.59
CA VAL A 109 9.45 3.76 -20.22
C VAL A 109 9.36 2.35 -19.65
N LEU A 110 8.25 1.67 -19.90
CA LEU A 110 8.06 0.27 -19.55
C LEU A 110 9.08 -0.64 -20.26
N ALA A 111 9.33 -0.41 -21.55
CA ALA A 111 10.33 -1.16 -22.31
C ALA A 111 11.75 -0.94 -21.75
N ARG A 112 12.09 0.29 -21.35
CA ARG A 112 13.37 0.58 -20.69
C ARG A 112 13.48 -0.10 -19.32
N ALA A 113 12.43 -0.05 -18.50
CA ALA A 113 12.40 -0.72 -17.20
C ALA A 113 12.56 -2.24 -17.35
N GLU A 114 11.90 -2.84 -18.35
CA GLU A 114 12.05 -4.25 -18.65
C GLU A 114 13.47 -4.59 -19.10
N GLN A 115 14.08 -3.77 -19.95
CA GLN A 115 15.46 -3.97 -20.38
C GLN A 115 16.48 -3.87 -19.23
N GLU A 116 16.31 -2.88 -18.34
CA GLU A 116 17.25 -2.60 -17.26
C GLU A 116 17.11 -3.60 -16.10
N TYR A 117 15.87 -3.90 -15.70
CA TYR A 117 15.59 -4.71 -14.52
C TYR A 117 15.22 -6.17 -14.85
N GLY A 118 14.87 -6.49 -16.10
CA GLY A 118 14.42 -7.83 -16.49
C GLY A 118 13.03 -8.19 -15.97
N VAL A 119 12.25 -7.18 -15.54
CA VAL A 119 10.89 -7.33 -15.03
C VAL A 119 9.92 -6.99 -16.17
N PRO A 120 9.07 -7.92 -16.62
CA PRO A 120 8.20 -7.68 -17.76
C PRO A 120 7.24 -6.50 -17.53
N ALA A 121 7.00 -5.71 -18.57
CA ALA A 121 6.11 -4.56 -18.51
C ALA A 121 4.71 -4.90 -17.98
N GLN A 122 4.14 -6.05 -18.35
CA GLN A 122 2.83 -6.50 -17.85
C GLN A 122 2.79 -6.64 -16.33
N VAL A 123 3.88 -7.07 -15.70
CA VAL A 123 3.98 -7.23 -14.24
C VAL A 123 3.96 -5.87 -13.57
N ILE A 124 4.73 -4.92 -14.11
CA ILE A 124 4.79 -3.52 -13.61
C ILE A 124 3.42 -2.86 -13.72
N VAL A 125 2.80 -2.93 -14.91
CA VAL A 125 1.46 -2.39 -15.17
C VAL A 125 0.42 -3.04 -14.25
N SER A 126 0.49 -4.36 -14.07
CA SER A 126 -0.44 -5.07 -13.20
C SER A 126 -0.32 -4.65 -11.73
N ILE A 127 0.90 -4.44 -11.23
CA ILE A 127 1.12 -3.96 -9.85
C ILE A 127 0.46 -2.60 -9.66
N ILE A 128 0.76 -1.63 -10.52
CA ILE A 128 0.16 -0.28 -10.45
C ILE A 128 -1.37 -0.34 -10.58
N GLY A 129 -1.88 -1.24 -11.43
CA GLY A 129 -3.32 -1.47 -11.61
C GLY A 129 -4.01 -2.06 -10.37
N VAL A 130 -3.37 -3.02 -9.71
CA VAL A 130 -3.87 -3.64 -8.47
C VAL A 130 -3.83 -2.66 -7.31
N GLU A 131 -2.73 -1.92 -7.17
CA GLU A 131 -2.51 -1.01 -6.05
C GLU A 131 -3.40 0.23 -6.10
N THR A 132 -3.45 0.92 -7.24
CA THR A 132 -4.09 2.25 -7.32
C THR A 132 -5.09 2.41 -8.44
N PHE A 133 -5.35 1.35 -9.22
CA PHE A 133 -6.12 1.46 -10.45
C PHE A 133 -5.53 2.55 -11.35
N TYR A 134 -4.20 2.47 -11.58
CA TYR A 134 -3.46 3.40 -12.43
C TYR A 134 -3.57 4.86 -11.96
N GLY A 135 -3.43 5.07 -10.65
CA GLY A 135 -3.44 6.40 -10.02
C GLY A 135 -4.80 6.95 -9.65
N ARG A 136 -5.90 6.23 -9.91
CA ARG A 136 -7.24 6.70 -9.50
C ARG A 136 -7.42 6.71 -7.97
N ASN A 137 -6.77 5.77 -7.28
CA ASN A 137 -6.89 5.57 -5.83
C ASN A 137 -5.51 5.55 -5.16
N THR A 138 -4.81 6.69 -5.12
CA THR A 138 -3.48 6.80 -4.47
C THR A 138 -3.53 7.05 -2.97
N GLY A 139 -4.73 7.23 -2.42
CA GLY A 139 -4.97 7.48 -1.00
C GLY A 139 -5.29 8.94 -0.69
N SER A 140 -6.00 9.15 0.43
CA SER A 140 -6.60 10.45 0.79
C SER A 140 -6.06 11.05 2.08
N TYR A 141 -5.26 10.30 2.84
CA TYR A 141 -4.68 10.77 4.10
C TYR A 141 -3.33 11.41 3.83
N ARG A 142 -2.99 12.47 4.57
CA ARG A 142 -1.59 12.91 4.61
C ARG A 142 -0.78 11.79 5.26
N VAL A 143 0.38 11.47 4.69
CA VAL A 143 1.20 10.35 5.18
C VAL A 143 1.65 10.62 6.61
N ILE A 144 1.99 11.87 6.94
CA ILE A 144 2.32 12.31 8.29
C ILE A 144 1.20 12.03 9.30
N ASP A 145 -0.07 12.26 8.92
CA ASP A 145 -1.23 12.00 9.80
C ASP A 145 -1.38 10.50 10.04
N ALA A 146 -1.27 9.69 8.98
CA ALA A 146 -1.41 8.25 9.05
C ALA A 146 -0.33 7.60 9.91
N LEU A 147 0.93 7.93 9.66
CA LEU A 147 2.07 7.32 10.36
C LEU A 147 2.20 7.83 11.80
N SER A 148 1.83 9.09 12.08
CA SER A 148 1.78 9.60 13.46
C SER A 148 0.65 8.92 14.25
N THR A 149 -0.55 8.82 13.66
CA THR A 149 -1.69 8.11 14.27
C THR A 149 -1.32 6.68 14.61
N LEU A 150 -0.71 5.95 13.68
CA LEU A 150 -0.37 4.55 13.91
C LEU A 150 0.87 4.36 14.79
N GLY A 151 1.86 5.25 14.69
CA GLY A 151 3.11 5.19 15.44
C GLY A 151 2.97 5.57 16.92
N PHE A 152 2.01 6.44 17.25
CA PHE A 152 1.81 6.93 18.62
C PHE A 152 0.53 6.43 19.27
N ASP A 153 -0.51 6.08 18.49
CA ASP A 153 -1.84 5.76 19.02
C ASP A 153 -2.30 4.32 18.71
N TYR A 154 -1.49 3.49 18.03
CA TYR A 154 -1.79 2.08 17.76
C TYR A 154 -0.72 1.12 18.33
N PRO A 155 -0.80 0.77 19.63
CA PRO A 155 0.21 -0.04 20.32
C PRO A 155 0.62 -1.34 19.62
N PRO A 156 -0.28 -2.15 19.02
CA PRO A 156 0.09 -3.45 18.46
C PRO A 156 1.17 -3.41 17.37
N ARG A 157 1.33 -2.27 16.68
CA ARG A 157 2.33 -2.09 15.61
C ARG A 157 3.05 -0.74 15.68
N ALA A 158 3.01 -0.07 16.82
CA ALA A 158 3.54 1.28 16.99
C ALA A 158 5.02 1.39 16.55
N GLU A 159 5.87 0.42 16.93
CA GLU A 159 7.29 0.42 16.56
C GLU A 159 7.51 0.37 15.04
N PHE A 160 6.74 -0.47 14.34
CA PHE A 160 6.79 -0.55 12.87
C PHE A 160 6.42 0.80 12.25
N PHE A 161 5.32 1.41 12.68
CA PHE A 161 4.88 2.68 12.10
C PHE A 161 5.76 3.87 12.51
N ARG A 162 6.40 3.85 13.69
CA ARG A 162 7.44 4.83 14.05
C ARG A 162 8.67 4.71 13.17
N LYS A 163 9.09 3.48 12.83
CA LYS A 163 10.14 3.26 11.82
C LYS A 163 9.72 3.89 10.48
N GLU A 164 8.53 3.58 9.98
CA GLU A 164 8.06 4.14 8.70
C GLU A 164 7.91 5.66 8.75
N LEU A 165 7.46 6.24 9.88
CA LEU A 165 7.40 7.69 10.10
C LEU A 165 8.78 8.33 10.00
N ARG A 166 9.80 7.71 10.59
CA ARG A 166 11.18 8.17 10.46
C ARG A 166 11.64 8.13 9.00
N GLU A 167 11.46 6.99 8.32
CA GLU A 167 11.83 6.87 6.90
C GLU A 167 11.08 7.91 6.06
N PHE A 168 9.83 8.23 6.40
CA PHE A 168 9.04 9.27 5.72
C PHE A 168 9.60 10.68 5.91
N LEU A 169 10.04 11.03 7.11
CA LEU A 169 10.67 12.33 7.35
C LEU A 169 12.03 12.44 6.66
N LEU A 170 12.79 11.35 6.62
CA LEU A 170 14.06 11.27 5.89
C LEU A 170 13.86 11.47 4.40
N LEU A 171 12.93 10.74 3.77
CA LEU A 171 12.68 10.88 2.34
C LEU A 171 12.12 12.26 1.99
N ALA A 172 11.27 12.85 2.84
CA ALA A 172 10.76 14.20 2.58
C ALA A 172 11.89 15.24 2.57
N ARG A 173 12.89 15.08 3.45
CA ARG A 173 14.09 15.92 3.46
C ARG A 173 15.00 15.65 2.26
N GLU A 174 15.19 14.39 1.88
CA GLU A 174 16.00 13.97 0.72
C GLU A 174 15.43 14.57 -0.57
N GLU A 175 14.11 14.48 -0.76
CA GLU A 175 13.39 15.01 -1.92
C GLU A 175 13.03 16.51 -1.82
N GLN A 176 13.39 17.17 -0.70
CA GLN A 176 13.12 18.59 -0.44
C GLN A 176 11.63 18.98 -0.56
N VAL A 177 10.74 18.08 -0.13
CA VAL A 177 9.28 18.28 -0.17
C VAL A 177 8.72 18.49 1.23
N ASP A 178 7.65 19.28 1.32
CA ASP A 178 6.95 19.48 2.58
C ASP A 178 6.22 18.18 3.00
N PRO A 179 6.58 17.56 4.15
CA PRO A 179 5.95 16.31 4.61
C PRO A 179 4.44 16.44 4.87
N LEU A 180 3.90 17.66 5.02
CA LEU A 180 2.47 17.90 5.19
C LEU A 180 1.68 17.83 3.87
N THR A 181 2.36 17.78 2.71
CA THR A 181 1.70 17.78 1.40
C THR A 181 1.48 16.38 0.82
N LEU A 182 2.32 15.41 1.23
CA LEU A 182 2.32 14.07 0.67
C LEU A 182 1.14 13.24 1.17
N LYS A 183 0.43 12.60 0.24
CA LYS A 183 -0.75 11.77 0.53
C LYS A 183 -0.48 10.29 0.30
N GLY A 184 -1.26 9.46 0.98
CA GLY A 184 -1.18 8.02 0.88
C GLY A 184 -2.38 7.32 1.50
N SER A 185 -2.27 6.01 1.62
CA SER A 185 -3.27 5.15 2.25
C SER A 185 -3.37 5.43 3.75
N TYR A 186 -4.39 4.82 4.38
CA TYR A 186 -4.55 4.87 5.84
C TYR A 186 -3.35 4.28 6.60
N ALA A 187 -2.54 3.43 5.95
CA ALA A 187 -1.35 2.82 6.53
C ALA A 187 -0.04 3.55 6.15
N GLY A 188 -0.12 4.64 5.39
CA GLY A 188 1.04 5.41 4.93
C GLY A 188 1.71 4.88 3.65
N ALA A 189 1.04 4.03 2.88
CA ALA A 189 1.52 3.60 1.57
C ALA A 189 1.30 4.71 0.52
N MET A 190 2.27 4.94 -0.36
CA MET A 190 2.41 6.19 -1.10
C MET A 190 2.38 6.00 -2.62
N GLY A 191 1.77 6.96 -3.31
CA GLY A 191 1.84 7.11 -4.77
C GLY A 191 1.21 5.97 -5.57
N LEU A 192 1.51 5.96 -6.88
CA LEU A 192 1.11 4.94 -7.84
C LEU A 192 1.47 3.51 -7.43
N PRO A 193 2.67 3.23 -6.84
CA PRO A 193 3.07 1.87 -6.47
C PRO A 193 2.66 1.47 -5.05
N GLN A 194 2.04 2.37 -4.27
CA GLN A 194 1.72 2.17 -2.85
C GLN A 194 2.96 1.71 -2.02
N PHE A 195 4.10 2.35 -2.23
CA PHE A 195 5.28 2.07 -1.44
C PHE A 195 5.13 2.60 -0.01
N MET A 196 5.50 1.77 0.97
CA MET A 196 5.80 2.25 2.31
C MET A 196 7.06 3.13 2.27
N PRO A 197 7.22 4.12 3.17
CA PRO A 197 8.41 4.97 3.22
C PRO A 197 9.74 4.23 3.21
N SER A 198 9.86 3.13 3.96
CA SER A 198 11.06 2.29 3.93
C SER A 198 11.33 1.65 2.57
N SER A 199 10.27 1.32 1.82
CA SER A 199 10.39 0.79 0.46
C SER A 199 10.77 1.88 -0.53
N PHE A 200 10.25 3.10 -0.38
CA PHE A 200 10.68 4.25 -1.16
C PHE A 200 12.19 4.43 -1.05
N ARG A 201 12.70 4.61 0.17
CA ARG A 201 14.14 4.87 0.40
C ARG A 201 15.05 3.74 -0.05
N ALA A 202 14.55 2.50 -0.04
CA ALA A 202 15.35 1.33 -0.42
C ALA A 202 15.31 1.01 -1.92
N TYR A 203 14.22 1.33 -2.62
CA TYR A 203 13.93 0.77 -3.95
C TYR A 203 13.49 1.79 -4.98
N ALA A 204 12.94 2.94 -4.57
CA ALA A 204 12.51 3.93 -5.53
C ALA A 204 13.70 4.54 -6.28
N VAL A 205 13.48 4.90 -7.53
CA VAL A 205 14.50 5.43 -8.44
C VAL A 205 13.93 6.62 -9.20
N ASP A 206 14.77 7.63 -9.39
CA ASP A 206 14.58 8.70 -10.37
C ASP A 206 14.76 8.06 -11.74
N PHE A 207 13.64 7.79 -12.41
CA PHE A 207 13.66 7.02 -13.63
C PHE A 207 13.61 7.90 -14.87
N ASP A 208 13.19 9.16 -14.81
CA ASP A 208 13.29 10.09 -15.94
C ASP A 208 14.55 10.96 -15.92
N GLY A 209 15.30 10.96 -14.81
CA GLY A 209 16.58 11.62 -14.65
C GLY A 209 16.47 13.10 -14.32
N ASP A 210 15.36 13.56 -13.74
CA ASP A 210 15.13 14.95 -13.38
C ASP A 210 15.79 15.37 -12.05
N GLY A 211 16.36 14.42 -11.32
CA GLY A 211 17.02 14.61 -10.03
C GLY A 211 16.11 14.40 -8.82
N HIS A 212 14.86 14.02 -9.02
CA HIS A 212 13.86 13.80 -7.97
C HIS A 212 13.17 12.45 -8.13
N ILE A 213 12.61 11.91 -7.04
CA ILE A 213 11.85 10.66 -7.06
C ILE A 213 10.39 10.96 -6.71
N ASN A 214 9.52 11.03 -7.71
CA ASN A 214 8.11 11.38 -7.58
C ASN A 214 7.16 10.24 -7.95
N ILE A 215 7.06 9.24 -7.07
CA ILE A 215 6.14 8.10 -7.26
C ILE A 215 4.64 8.44 -7.20
N TRP A 216 4.27 9.69 -6.88
CA TRP A 216 2.87 10.11 -6.77
C TRP A 216 2.26 10.53 -8.09
N SER A 217 2.99 11.35 -8.84
CA SER A 217 2.48 12.02 -10.04
C SER A 217 3.38 11.87 -11.25
N ASN A 218 4.56 11.28 -11.09
CA ASN A 218 5.41 10.87 -12.20
C ASN A 218 5.29 9.35 -12.43
N PRO A 219 4.60 8.91 -13.50
CA PRO A 219 4.51 7.50 -13.83
C PRO A 219 5.86 6.85 -14.15
N ASP A 220 6.84 7.62 -14.62
CA ASP A 220 8.14 7.09 -15.01
C ASP A 220 8.89 6.57 -13.78
N ASP A 221 8.97 7.38 -12.72
CA ASP A 221 9.54 6.99 -11.43
C ASP A 221 8.79 5.82 -10.82
N ALA A 222 7.45 5.81 -10.89
CA ALA A 222 6.66 4.69 -10.39
C ALA A 222 6.97 3.38 -11.13
N ILE A 223 7.09 3.43 -12.46
CA ILE A 223 7.43 2.27 -13.31
C ILE A 223 8.83 1.76 -12.97
N GLY A 224 9.83 2.64 -12.95
CA GLY A 224 11.22 2.29 -12.61
C GLY A 224 11.33 1.75 -11.18
N SER A 225 10.64 2.37 -10.24
CA SER A 225 10.64 1.97 -8.82
C SER A 225 10.05 0.58 -8.60
N VAL A 226 8.94 0.26 -9.27
CA VAL A 226 8.37 -1.10 -9.22
C VAL A 226 9.37 -2.10 -9.81
N ALA A 227 9.96 -1.81 -10.96
CA ALA A 227 10.93 -2.71 -11.59
C ALA A 227 12.18 -2.93 -10.72
N SER A 228 12.74 -1.87 -10.15
CA SER A 228 13.84 -1.89 -9.18
C SER A 228 13.49 -2.75 -7.95
N TYR A 229 12.29 -2.58 -7.39
CA TYR A 229 11.80 -3.39 -6.27
C TYR A 229 11.82 -4.87 -6.61
N PHE A 230 11.24 -5.27 -7.74
CA PHE A 230 11.18 -6.67 -8.16
C PHE A 230 12.57 -7.26 -8.40
N LYS A 231 13.48 -6.52 -9.04
CA LYS A 231 14.88 -6.91 -9.21
C LYS A 231 15.53 -7.21 -7.87
N ARG A 232 15.42 -6.29 -6.90
CA ARG A 232 16.03 -6.44 -5.57
C ARG A 232 15.39 -7.56 -4.74
N HIS A 233 14.13 -7.91 -5.03
CA HIS A 233 13.43 -9.04 -4.41
C HIS A 233 13.58 -10.37 -5.16
N GLY A 234 14.57 -10.46 -6.05
CA GLY A 234 15.01 -11.73 -6.62
C GLY A 234 14.20 -12.20 -7.83
N TRP A 235 13.49 -11.29 -8.51
CA TRP A 235 12.90 -11.58 -9.80
C TRP A 235 13.95 -12.10 -10.79
N VAL A 236 13.62 -13.17 -11.51
CA VAL A 236 14.47 -13.80 -12.52
C VAL A 236 13.81 -13.65 -13.88
N ALA A 237 14.47 -12.92 -14.78
CA ALA A 237 13.96 -12.67 -16.13
C ALA A 237 13.76 -13.99 -16.90
N GLY A 238 12.64 -14.10 -17.62
CA GLY A 238 12.31 -15.28 -18.44
C GLY A 238 11.82 -16.50 -17.68
N GLU A 239 11.89 -16.52 -16.34
CA GLU A 239 11.40 -17.64 -15.53
C GLU A 239 9.88 -17.53 -15.29
N PRO A 240 9.16 -18.67 -15.25
CA PRO A 240 7.72 -18.68 -15.00
C PRO A 240 7.37 -18.21 -13.57
N VAL A 241 6.14 -17.73 -13.40
CA VAL A 241 5.63 -17.22 -12.11
C VAL A 241 5.01 -18.36 -11.32
N VAL A 242 3.99 -19.01 -11.87
CA VAL A 242 3.26 -20.14 -11.27
C VAL A 242 3.07 -21.25 -12.28
N ILE A 243 2.82 -22.46 -11.78
CA ILE A 243 2.43 -23.62 -12.58
C ILE A 243 1.14 -24.20 -11.98
N ARG A 244 0.15 -24.47 -12.84
CA ARG A 244 -1.06 -25.18 -12.41
C ARG A 244 -0.76 -26.66 -12.21
N ALA A 245 -1.24 -27.21 -11.10
CA ALA A 245 -1.04 -28.59 -10.74
C ALA A 245 -2.35 -29.38 -10.78
N ASP A 246 -2.26 -30.62 -11.21
CA ASP A 246 -3.27 -31.64 -10.99
C ASP A 246 -2.90 -32.44 -9.75
N VAL A 247 -3.90 -32.86 -8.99
CA VAL A 247 -3.71 -33.66 -7.78
C VAL A 247 -4.48 -34.97 -7.85
N THR A 248 -3.88 -36.02 -7.32
CA THR A 248 -4.47 -37.37 -7.24
C THR A 248 -4.30 -37.94 -5.84
N GLY A 249 -5.24 -38.81 -5.43
CA GLY A 249 -5.24 -39.37 -4.07
C GLY A 249 -5.79 -38.42 -3.01
N ASP A 250 -5.64 -38.80 -1.74
CA ASP A 250 -6.17 -38.12 -0.56
C ASP A 250 -5.11 -37.31 0.22
N ARG A 251 -3.84 -37.44 -0.15
CA ARG A 251 -2.69 -36.84 0.56
C ARG A 251 -2.21 -35.50 0.00
N ALA A 252 -2.83 -35.01 -1.08
CA ALA A 252 -2.38 -33.79 -1.76
C ALA A 252 -2.37 -32.56 -0.83
N ASP A 253 -3.35 -32.45 0.06
CA ASP A 253 -3.46 -31.34 1.02
C ASP A 253 -2.32 -31.35 2.07
N GLU A 254 -1.65 -32.48 2.32
CA GLU A 254 -0.43 -32.55 3.16
C GLU A 254 0.73 -31.75 2.55
N GLY A 255 0.70 -31.54 1.22
CA GLY A 255 1.70 -30.80 0.47
C GLY A 255 1.56 -29.28 0.57
N LEU A 256 0.40 -28.78 1.03
CA LEU A 256 0.13 -27.34 1.08
C LEU A 256 1.10 -26.61 2.01
N THR A 257 1.54 -25.45 1.55
CA THR A 257 2.49 -24.61 2.27
C THR A 257 1.77 -23.75 3.29
N GLN A 258 2.32 -23.70 4.51
CA GLN A 258 1.91 -22.75 5.54
C GLN A 258 2.70 -21.45 5.33
N GLY A 259 2.03 -20.40 4.85
CA GLY A 259 2.67 -19.12 4.51
C GLY A 259 2.93 -18.94 3.01
N ILE A 260 3.93 -18.13 2.66
CA ILE A 260 4.24 -17.79 1.25
C ILE A 260 5.63 -18.27 0.82
N GLU A 261 6.47 -18.65 1.78
CA GLU A 261 7.85 -19.08 1.56
C GLU A 261 7.91 -20.42 0.79
N PRO A 262 8.79 -20.54 -0.23
CA PRO A 262 8.89 -21.74 -1.06
C PRO A 262 9.67 -22.83 -0.33
N VAL A 263 9.02 -23.48 0.65
CA VAL A 263 9.62 -24.46 1.55
C VAL A 263 9.38 -25.91 1.14
N LYS A 264 8.62 -26.15 0.07
CA LYS A 264 8.40 -27.48 -0.51
C LYS A 264 9.28 -27.64 -1.74
N THR A 265 9.51 -28.88 -2.14
CA THR A 265 10.12 -29.22 -3.42
C THR A 265 9.13 -29.92 -4.34
N VAL A 266 9.32 -29.83 -5.65
CA VAL A 266 8.46 -30.52 -6.63
C VAL A 266 8.46 -32.03 -6.40
N GLY A 267 9.59 -32.62 -6.03
CA GLY A 267 9.70 -34.06 -5.74
C GLY A 267 8.86 -34.48 -4.53
N GLU A 268 8.86 -33.69 -3.45
CA GLU A 268 7.99 -33.92 -2.29
C GLU A 268 6.51 -33.85 -2.65
N LEU A 269 6.11 -32.86 -3.44
CA LEU A 269 4.72 -32.72 -3.88
C LEU A 269 4.30 -33.88 -4.79
N ARG A 270 5.19 -34.33 -5.68
CA ARG A 270 4.93 -35.48 -6.56
C ARG A 270 4.70 -36.76 -5.76
N ALA A 271 5.46 -36.98 -4.69
CA ALA A 271 5.24 -38.10 -3.76
C ALA A 271 3.88 -38.03 -3.02
N LEU A 272 3.27 -36.85 -2.96
CA LEU A 272 1.95 -36.60 -2.38
C LEU A 272 0.83 -36.55 -3.45
N GLY A 273 1.13 -36.92 -4.70
CA GLY A 273 0.14 -37.03 -5.78
C GLY A 273 -0.05 -35.76 -6.61
N TRP A 274 0.80 -34.75 -6.46
CA TRP A 274 0.81 -33.57 -7.33
C TRP A 274 1.51 -33.86 -8.66
N SER A 275 1.02 -33.27 -9.73
CA SER A 275 1.63 -33.34 -11.06
C SER A 275 1.39 -32.04 -11.83
N SER A 276 2.22 -31.78 -12.84
CA SER A 276 2.08 -30.64 -13.75
C SER A 276 2.34 -31.09 -15.18
N HIS A 277 1.76 -30.39 -16.14
CA HIS A 277 2.09 -30.59 -17.56
C HIS A 277 3.54 -30.23 -17.87
N ASP A 278 4.08 -29.23 -17.17
CA ASP A 278 5.47 -28.81 -17.31
C ASP A 278 6.43 -29.77 -16.59
N ALA A 279 7.53 -30.12 -17.24
CA ALA A 279 8.59 -30.93 -16.67
C ALA A 279 9.48 -30.09 -15.74
N LEU A 280 9.16 -30.12 -14.45
CA LEU A 280 9.91 -29.42 -13.41
C LEU A 280 10.90 -30.36 -12.71
N ARG A 281 12.06 -29.81 -12.34
CA ARG A 281 13.09 -30.53 -11.56
C ARG A 281 12.59 -30.81 -10.15
N ASP A 282 12.88 -32.01 -9.66
CA ASP A 282 12.41 -32.48 -8.35
C ASP A 282 12.94 -31.65 -7.18
N ASP A 283 14.15 -31.10 -7.30
CA ASP A 283 14.80 -30.29 -6.27
C ASP A 283 14.40 -28.80 -6.31
N MET A 284 13.50 -28.41 -7.23
CA MET A 284 13.06 -27.02 -7.36
C MET A 284 12.19 -26.61 -6.16
N PRO A 285 12.55 -25.54 -5.42
CA PRO A 285 11.74 -25.04 -4.32
C PRO A 285 10.49 -24.32 -4.84
N VAL A 286 9.35 -24.61 -4.23
CA VAL A 286 8.04 -24.07 -4.61
C VAL A 286 7.18 -23.79 -3.38
N THR A 287 6.25 -22.85 -3.53
CA THR A 287 5.14 -22.64 -2.60
C THR A 287 3.92 -23.39 -3.15
N ALA A 288 3.45 -24.42 -2.45
CA ALA A 288 2.25 -25.17 -2.85
C ALA A 288 1.01 -24.55 -2.20
N PHE A 289 0.00 -24.18 -2.99
CA PHE A 289 -1.22 -23.58 -2.45
C PHE A 289 -2.47 -24.01 -3.21
N ARG A 290 -3.61 -23.90 -2.53
CA ARG A 290 -4.95 -24.18 -3.05
C ARG A 290 -5.78 -22.92 -3.05
N LEU A 291 -6.48 -22.66 -4.15
CA LEU A 291 -7.44 -21.57 -4.27
C LEU A 291 -8.83 -22.13 -4.53
N GLU A 292 -9.83 -21.64 -3.80
CA GLU A 292 -11.24 -22.01 -4.01
C GLU A 292 -11.81 -21.17 -5.17
N GLY A 293 -11.62 -21.67 -6.40
CA GLY A 293 -12.07 -21.04 -7.64
C GLY A 293 -13.57 -21.16 -7.88
N ALA A 294 -14.04 -20.56 -8.98
CA ALA A 294 -15.46 -20.60 -9.34
C ALA A 294 -15.92 -22.02 -9.74
N ASP A 295 -15.04 -22.79 -10.37
CA ASP A 295 -15.30 -24.14 -10.87
C ASP A 295 -14.79 -25.24 -9.92
N GLY A 296 -14.41 -24.88 -8.68
CA GLY A 296 -13.86 -25.78 -7.68
C GLY A 296 -12.43 -25.43 -7.25
N PRO A 297 -11.78 -26.31 -6.47
CA PRO A 297 -10.43 -26.07 -5.96
C PRO A 297 -9.40 -26.11 -7.09
N GLU A 298 -8.46 -25.17 -7.04
CA GLU A 298 -7.34 -25.05 -7.97
C GLU A 298 -6.03 -25.22 -7.19
N TYR A 299 -5.19 -26.15 -7.63
CA TYR A 299 -3.88 -26.40 -7.01
C TYR A 299 -2.77 -25.78 -7.86
N TRP A 300 -1.84 -25.10 -7.19
CA TRP A 300 -0.80 -24.30 -7.84
C TRP A 300 0.54 -24.46 -7.14
N MET A 301 1.60 -24.47 -7.96
CA MET A 301 2.98 -24.33 -7.51
C MET A 301 3.48 -22.92 -7.83
N GLY A 302 3.68 -22.11 -6.80
CA GLY A 302 4.31 -20.81 -6.89
C GLY A 302 5.82 -20.95 -6.99
N LEU A 303 6.41 -20.42 -8.05
CA LEU A 303 7.85 -20.46 -8.29
C LEU A 303 8.53 -19.21 -7.69
N LYS A 304 9.83 -19.07 -7.94
CA LYS A 304 10.63 -17.96 -7.42
C LYS A 304 10.05 -16.57 -7.77
N ASN A 305 9.56 -16.39 -9.00
CA ASN A 305 8.94 -15.13 -9.41
C ASN A 305 7.58 -14.88 -8.74
N PHE A 306 6.81 -15.93 -8.43
CA PHE A 306 5.62 -15.78 -7.59
C PHE A 306 6.00 -15.32 -6.18
N TYR A 307 7.04 -15.90 -5.60
CA TYR A 307 7.55 -15.45 -4.30
C TYR A 307 7.97 -13.98 -4.35
N ALA A 308 8.65 -13.53 -5.41
CA ALA A 308 8.98 -12.12 -5.62
C ALA A 308 7.75 -11.20 -5.60
N ILE A 309 6.63 -11.59 -6.22
CA ILE A 309 5.36 -10.83 -6.15
C ILE A 309 4.82 -10.80 -4.71
N THR A 310 4.87 -11.92 -3.98
CA THR A 310 4.43 -11.96 -2.58
C THR A 310 5.30 -11.13 -1.62
N ARG A 311 6.48 -10.68 -2.06
CA ARG A 311 7.27 -9.71 -1.29
C ARG A 311 6.61 -8.33 -1.26
N TYR A 312 5.93 -7.97 -2.34
CA TYR A 312 5.19 -6.71 -2.47
C TYR A 312 4.00 -6.65 -1.50
N ASN A 313 3.23 -7.75 -1.44
CA ASN A 313 2.19 -7.98 -0.44
C ASN A 313 2.15 -9.47 -0.09
N ARG A 314 2.25 -9.79 1.21
CA ARG A 314 2.40 -11.17 1.73
C ARG A 314 1.10 -11.97 1.65
N SER A 315 0.57 -12.17 0.44
CA SER A 315 -0.69 -12.87 0.16
C SER A 315 -0.62 -13.64 -1.16
N VAL A 316 -0.96 -14.92 -1.11
CA VAL A 316 -1.08 -15.80 -2.29
C VAL A 316 -2.13 -15.28 -3.27
N MET A 317 -3.31 -14.87 -2.77
CA MET A 317 -4.39 -14.35 -3.62
C MET A 317 -3.99 -13.03 -4.29
N TYR A 318 -3.27 -12.16 -3.59
CA TYR A 318 -2.74 -10.93 -4.18
C TYR A 318 -1.79 -11.25 -5.34
N ALA A 319 -0.80 -12.12 -5.09
CA ALA A 319 0.19 -12.45 -6.11
C ALA A 319 -0.43 -13.15 -7.33
N MET A 320 -1.44 -14.01 -7.10
CA MET A 320 -2.21 -14.61 -8.19
C MET A 320 -3.04 -13.57 -8.96
N ALA A 321 -3.64 -12.59 -8.29
CA ALA A 321 -4.39 -11.52 -8.96
C ALA A 321 -3.48 -10.64 -9.82
N VAL A 322 -2.28 -10.30 -9.34
CA VAL A 322 -1.27 -9.59 -10.13
C VAL A 322 -0.83 -10.44 -11.32
N HIS A 323 -0.52 -11.72 -11.12
CA HIS A 323 -0.09 -12.58 -12.21
C HIS A 323 -1.17 -12.72 -13.29
N GLN A 324 -2.41 -13.06 -12.91
CA GLN A 324 -3.48 -13.26 -13.88
C GLN A 324 -3.93 -11.95 -14.55
N LEU A 325 -3.88 -10.80 -13.86
CA LEU A 325 -4.11 -9.51 -14.51
C LEU A 325 -3.00 -9.20 -15.53
N SER A 326 -1.75 -9.55 -15.24
CA SER A 326 -0.64 -9.44 -16.20
C SER A 326 -0.93 -10.22 -17.49
N ASP A 327 -1.41 -11.46 -17.37
CA ASP A 327 -1.76 -12.28 -18.54
C ASP A 327 -2.92 -11.69 -19.34
N MET A 328 -3.96 -11.20 -18.65
CA MET A 328 -5.10 -10.53 -19.31
C MET A 328 -4.67 -9.26 -20.07
N LEU A 329 -3.71 -8.50 -19.53
CA LEU A 329 -3.17 -7.30 -20.19
C LEU A 329 -2.42 -7.66 -21.48
N VAL A 330 -1.61 -8.72 -21.46
CA VAL A 330 -0.91 -9.23 -22.65
C VAL A 330 -1.91 -9.66 -23.72
N GLN A 331 -2.91 -10.47 -23.33
CA GLN A 331 -3.98 -10.92 -24.23
C GLN A 331 -4.75 -9.76 -24.86
N ALA A 332 -5.18 -8.78 -24.06
CA ALA A 332 -5.96 -7.64 -24.52
C ALA A 332 -5.14 -6.68 -25.41
N ARG A 333 -3.83 -6.56 -25.16
CA ARG A 333 -2.94 -5.73 -25.97
C ARG A 333 -2.53 -6.41 -27.28
N GLY A 334 -2.65 -7.74 -27.37
CA GLY A 334 -2.22 -8.53 -28.53
C GLY A 334 -0.70 -8.69 -28.60
N VAL A 335 0.00 -8.54 -27.48
CA VAL A 335 1.44 -8.81 -27.38
C VAL A 335 1.60 -10.33 -27.30
N LYS A 336 2.50 -10.90 -28.11
CA LYS A 336 2.82 -12.33 -28.08
C LYS A 336 4.05 -12.60 -27.23
#